data_AF-A0A7Y3JE68-F1
#
_entry.id   AF-A0A7Y3JE68-F1
#
_cell.length_a   1.000
_cell.length_b   1.000
_cell.length_c   1.000
_cell.angle_alpha   90.00
_cell.angle_beta   90.00
_cell.angle_gamma   90.00
#
_symmetry.space_group_name_H-M   'P 1'
#
loop_
_entity.id
_entity.type
_entity.pdbx_description
1 polymer ?
#
loop_
_entity_poly.entity_id
_entity_poly.type
_entity_poly.pdbx_seq_one_letter_code
_entity_poly.pdbx_strand_id
1 'polypeptide(L)'
;MTGSGFALIASLLILVVLTIIAVAMFRSFGMQERMAGNLREKTRALEAANSALSYAEWWLNQNNASSGAACSGAPSPVDTARVCTNQIISPANLSNWTVATTYALPSATVAASGGAGTYYASPRFHIQYLGPDATKNATVYLITALGYGGNASSVAVVQSTYAFTSIKDLTGP
;
A
#
# COMPACT_ATOMS: atom_id res chain seq x y z
N MET A 1 -3.05 -41.79 -59.84
CA MET A 1 -2.36 -40.48 -59.79
C MET A 1 -3.19 -39.52 -58.93
N THR A 2 -3.15 -39.64 -57.60
CA THR A 2 -3.94 -38.80 -56.67
C THR A 2 -3.24 -38.56 -55.33
N GLY A 3 -1.94 -38.87 -55.20
CA GLY A 3 -1.22 -38.82 -53.92
C GLY A 3 -0.45 -37.52 -53.61
N SER A 4 -0.08 -36.73 -54.61
CA SER A 4 0.82 -35.58 -54.44
C SER A 4 0.11 -34.23 -54.21
N GLY A 5 -1.13 -34.06 -54.69
CA GLY A 5 -1.93 -32.86 -54.42
C GLY A 5 -2.51 -32.83 -53.00
N PHE A 6 -2.87 -34.00 -52.46
CA PHE A 6 -3.44 -34.13 -51.12
C PHE A 6 -2.43 -33.79 -50.01
N ALA A 7 -1.14 -34.10 -50.22
CA ALA A 7 -0.09 -33.81 -49.25
C ALA A 7 0.11 -32.29 -49.01
N LEU A 8 -0.01 -31.47 -50.06
CA LEU A 8 0.10 -30.01 -49.96
C LEU A 8 -1.11 -29.39 -49.23
N ILE A 9 -2.31 -29.92 -49.47
CA ILE A 9 -3.53 -29.46 -48.80
C ILE A 9 -3.52 -29.85 -47.31
N ALA A 10 -3.07 -31.07 -47.01
CA ALA A 10 -2.93 -31.54 -45.64
C ALA A 10 -1.88 -30.74 -44.85
N SER A 11 -0.73 -30.42 -45.46
CA SER A 11 0.30 -29.60 -44.81
C SER A 11 -0.15 -28.16 -44.56
N LEU A 12 -0.89 -27.56 -45.49
CA LEU A 12 -1.49 -26.24 -45.31
C LEU A 12 -2.51 -26.22 -44.17
N LEU A 13 -3.38 -27.24 -44.09
CA LEU A 13 -4.35 -27.39 -43.01
C LEU A 13 -3.67 -27.49 -41.64
N ILE A 14 -2.64 -28.34 -41.54
CA ILE A 14 -1.86 -28.50 -40.30
C ILE A 14 -1.17 -27.16 -39.94
N LEU A 15 -0.59 -26.47 -40.90
CA LEU A 15 0.02 -25.15 -40.67
C LEU A 15 -1.00 -24.14 -40.15
N VAL A 16 -2.19 -24.07 -40.75
CA VAL A 16 -3.27 -23.18 -40.32
C VAL A 16 -3.69 -23.51 -38.88
N VAL A 17 -3.88 -24.78 -38.55
CA VAL A 17 -4.23 -25.18 -37.17
C VAL A 17 -3.13 -24.76 -36.17
N LEU A 18 -1.85 -24.96 -36.50
CA LEU A 18 -0.73 -24.52 -35.66
C LEU A 18 -0.70 -23.00 -35.47
N THR A 19 -0.96 -22.22 -36.53
CA THR A 19 -0.99 -20.75 -36.43
C THR A 19 -2.11 -20.26 -35.52
N ILE A 20 -3.30 -20.88 -35.57
CA ILE A 20 -4.42 -20.51 -34.71
C ILE A 20 -4.09 -20.78 -33.24
N ILE A 21 -3.45 -21.92 -32.94
CA ILE A 21 -3.00 -22.26 -31.58
C ILE A 21 -1.94 -21.26 -31.10
N ALA A 22 -0.95 -20.94 -31.94
CA ALA A 22 0.10 -19.97 -31.61
C ALA A 22 -0.47 -18.57 -31.33
N VAL A 23 -1.39 -18.09 -32.16
CA VAL A 23 -2.06 -16.79 -31.98
C VAL A 23 -2.92 -16.77 -30.71
N ALA A 24 -3.61 -17.87 -30.38
CA ALA A 24 -4.37 -17.97 -29.14
C ALA A 24 -3.46 -17.85 -27.90
N MET A 25 -2.26 -18.44 -27.92
CA MET A 25 -1.27 -18.29 -26.85
C MET A 25 -0.78 -16.84 -26.73
N PHE A 26 -0.46 -16.17 -27.84
CA PHE A 26 -0.02 -14.77 -27.81
C PHE A 26 -1.04 -13.80 -27.22
N ARG A 27 -2.34 -14.01 -27.48
CA ARG A 27 -3.42 -13.20 -26.88
C ARG A 27 -3.51 -13.38 -25.35
N SER A 28 -3.16 -14.57 -24.83
CA SER A 28 -3.13 -14.84 -23.40
C SER A 28 -1.97 -14.12 -22.68
N PHE A 29 -0.78 -14.09 -23.30
CA PHE A 29 0.41 -13.44 -22.71
C PHE A 29 0.22 -11.92 -22.54
N GLY A 30 -0.43 -11.24 -23.49
CA GLY A 30 -0.67 -9.80 -23.39
C GLY A 30 -1.57 -9.40 -22.21
N MET A 31 -2.52 -10.25 -21.80
CA MET A 31 -3.34 -9.98 -20.60
C MET A 31 -2.56 -10.22 -19.31
N GLN A 32 -1.72 -11.25 -19.27
CA GLN A 32 -0.86 -11.55 -18.11
C GLN A 32 0.16 -10.45 -17.86
N GLU A 33 0.73 -9.86 -18.91
CA GLU A 33 1.69 -8.75 -18.80
C GLU A 33 1.06 -7.50 -18.15
N ARG A 34 -0.15 -7.13 -18.56
CA ARG A 34 -0.88 -6.01 -17.95
C ARG A 34 -1.26 -6.28 -16.49
N MET A 35 -1.66 -7.52 -16.18
CA MET A 35 -1.93 -7.93 -14.81
C MET A 35 -0.66 -7.88 -13.94
N ALA A 36 0.48 -8.35 -14.47
CA ALA A 36 1.78 -8.28 -13.79
C ALA A 36 2.22 -6.83 -13.54
N GLY A 37 1.99 -5.93 -14.50
CA GLY A 37 2.22 -4.50 -14.33
C GLY A 37 1.36 -3.90 -13.22
N ASN A 38 0.05 -4.15 -13.25
CA ASN A 38 -0.87 -3.66 -12.21
C ASN A 38 -0.54 -4.23 -10.83
N LEU A 39 -0.23 -5.52 -10.74
CA LEU A 39 0.15 -6.17 -9.50
C LEU A 39 1.43 -5.57 -8.93
N ARG A 40 2.45 -5.36 -9.77
CA ARG A 40 3.71 -4.72 -9.37
C ARG A 40 3.47 -3.33 -8.78
N GLU A 41 2.64 -2.52 -9.41
CA GLU A 41 2.30 -1.19 -8.90
C GLU A 41 1.51 -1.25 -7.58
N LYS A 42 0.62 -2.23 -7.42
CA LYS A 42 -0.11 -2.45 -6.16
C LYS A 42 0.81 -2.93 -5.04
N THR A 43 1.74 -3.84 -5.32
CA THR A 43 2.73 -4.31 -4.34
C THR A 43 3.61 -3.16 -3.88
N ARG A 44 4.06 -2.31 -4.80
CA ARG A 44 4.84 -1.10 -4.47
C ARG A 44 4.07 -0.14 -3.57
N ALA A 45 2.80 0.11 -3.87
CA ALA A 45 1.95 0.96 -3.03
C ALA A 45 1.79 0.37 -1.62
N LEU A 46 1.65 -0.96 -1.51
CA LEU A 46 1.54 -1.66 -0.24
C LEU A 46 2.84 -1.58 0.57
N GLU A 47 3.99 -1.75 -0.07
CA GLU A 47 5.30 -1.60 0.56
C GLU A 47 5.51 -0.18 1.13
N ALA A 48 5.11 0.85 0.37
CA ALA A 48 5.16 2.23 0.86
C ALA A 48 4.20 2.46 2.05
N ALA A 49 3.00 1.88 2.01
CA ALA A 49 2.06 1.97 3.11
C ALA A 49 2.59 1.26 4.37
N ASN A 50 3.21 0.08 4.20
CA ASN A 50 3.77 -0.68 5.29
C ASN A 50 4.98 0.01 5.92
N SER A 51 5.85 0.63 5.11
CA SER A 51 6.99 1.39 5.65
C SER A 51 6.54 2.60 6.48
N ALA A 52 5.50 3.33 6.04
CA ALA A 52 4.90 4.41 6.81
C ALA A 52 4.26 3.90 8.12
N LEU A 53 3.64 2.71 8.10
CA LEU A 53 3.06 2.07 9.27
C LEU A 53 4.14 1.67 10.28
N SER A 54 5.21 1.00 9.83
CA SER A 54 6.33 0.62 10.70
C SER A 54 7.03 1.84 11.32
N TYR A 55 7.14 2.94 10.58
CA TYR A 55 7.66 4.21 11.12
C TYR A 55 6.76 4.77 12.22
N ALA A 56 5.44 4.74 12.04
CA ALA A 56 4.48 5.19 13.05
C ALA A 56 4.55 4.36 14.35
N GLU A 57 4.71 3.03 14.22
CA GLU A 57 4.91 2.14 15.37
C GLU A 57 6.22 2.42 16.09
N TRP A 58 7.32 2.60 15.34
CA TRP A 58 8.60 3.02 15.92
C TRP A 58 8.47 4.34 16.67
N TRP A 59 7.81 5.34 16.08
CA TRP A 59 7.62 6.65 16.69
C TRP A 59 6.82 6.57 18.00
N LEU A 60 5.79 5.73 18.06
CA LEU A 60 5.02 5.48 19.29
C LEU A 60 5.89 4.86 20.40
N ASN A 61 6.82 3.97 20.04
CA ASN A 61 7.74 3.34 20.98
C ASN A 61 8.79 4.30 21.55
N GLN A 62 9.01 5.46 20.94
CA GLN A 62 9.93 6.49 21.43
C GLN A 62 9.33 7.33 22.59
N ASN A 63 8.42 6.75 23.38
CA ASN A 63 7.66 7.42 24.45
C ASN A 63 6.72 8.55 23.97
N ASN A 64 6.26 8.50 22.72
CA ASN A 64 5.28 9.46 22.20
C ASN A 64 3.83 8.95 22.32
N ALA A 65 3.62 7.84 23.03
CA ALA A 65 2.30 7.33 23.38
C ALA A 65 1.57 8.35 24.29
N SER A 66 0.42 8.84 23.81
CA SER A 66 -0.40 9.84 24.49
C SER A 66 -1.87 9.55 24.25
N SER A 67 -2.77 10.04 25.11
CA SER A 67 -4.22 9.96 24.89
C SER A 67 -4.70 10.71 23.63
N GLY A 68 -3.80 11.42 22.96
CA GLY A 68 -4.06 12.12 21.70
C GLY A 68 -4.89 13.37 21.87
N ALA A 69 -5.03 14.13 20.79
CA ALA A 69 -5.88 15.31 20.71
C ALA A 69 -6.79 15.24 19.47
N ALA A 70 -7.83 16.06 19.42
CA ALA A 70 -8.63 16.19 18.20
C ALA A 70 -7.76 16.79 17.09
N CYS A 71 -7.40 15.97 16.10
CA CYS A 71 -6.54 16.41 15.01
C CYS A 71 -7.36 17.20 13.99
N SER A 72 -6.93 18.45 13.73
CA SER A 72 -7.41 19.27 12.64
C SER A 72 -6.25 19.61 11.70
N GLY A 73 -6.52 19.61 10.38
CA GLY A 73 -5.52 19.87 9.33
C GLY A 73 -4.37 18.85 9.28
N ALA A 74 -3.44 18.97 8.34
CA ALA A 74 -2.23 18.15 8.35
C ALA A 74 -1.24 18.69 9.41
N PRO A 75 -0.47 17.83 10.09
CA PRO A 75 0.54 18.31 11.04
C PRO A 75 1.57 19.20 10.34
N SER A 76 1.94 20.30 10.99
CA SER A 76 2.94 21.27 10.53
C SER A 76 4.02 21.40 11.60
N PRO A 77 5.31 21.17 11.28
CA PRO A 77 5.84 20.82 9.96
C PRO A 77 5.48 19.39 9.51
N VAL A 78 5.44 19.21 8.19
CA VAL A 78 5.29 17.90 7.51
C VAL A 78 6.40 16.97 8.06
N ASP A 79 6.06 15.72 8.41
CA ASP A 79 6.86 14.74 9.18
C ASP A 79 6.73 14.78 10.73
N THR A 80 5.95 15.68 11.32
CA THR A 80 5.61 15.57 12.75
C THR A 80 4.46 14.59 12.97
N ALA A 81 4.80 13.37 13.40
CA ALA A 81 3.82 12.38 13.84
C ALA A 81 3.07 12.90 15.07
N ARG A 82 1.77 12.58 15.16
CA ARG A 82 0.92 12.91 16.29
C ARG A 82 -0.17 11.85 16.49
N VAL A 83 -0.69 11.76 17.71
CA VAL A 83 -1.82 10.89 18.06
C VAL A 83 -3.11 11.68 18.02
N CYS A 84 -4.11 11.13 17.33
CA CYS A 84 -5.39 11.74 17.07
C CYS A 84 -6.53 10.99 17.77
N THR A 85 -7.54 11.68 18.30
CA THR A 85 -8.75 11.03 18.85
C THR A 85 -9.83 10.81 17.80
N ASN A 86 -9.79 11.55 16.69
CA ASN A 86 -10.69 11.40 15.56
C ASN A 86 -10.22 10.29 14.61
N GLN A 87 -11.20 9.58 14.06
CA GLN A 87 -10.98 8.58 13.02
C GLN A 87 -11.00 9.21 11.62
N ILE A 88 -10.28 8.60 10.68
CA ILE A 88 -10.49 8.86 9.26
C ILE A 88 -11.77 8.14 8.85
N ILE A 89 -12.81 8.91 8.53
CA ILE A 89 -14.07 8.37 8.01
C ILE A 89 -13.77 7.72 6.65
N SER A 90 -13.94 6.41 6.52
CA SER A 90 -13.65 5.65 5.29
C SER A 90 -12.22 5.88 4.75
N PRO A 91 -11.23 5.08 5.19
CA PRO A 91 -9.84 5.18 4.72
C PRO A 91 -9.67 4.99 3.21
N ALA A 92 -10.66 4.37 2.55
CA ALA A 92 -10.69 4.15 1.11
C ALA A 92 -10.86 5.46 0.31
N ASN A 93 -11.38 6.53 0.91
CA ASN A 93 -11.51 7.82 0.25
C ASN A 93 -10.30 8.71 0.53
N LEU A 94 -9.52 9.01 -0.51
CA LEU A 94 -8.30 9.82 -0.44
C LEU A 94 -8.54 11.25 0.06
N SER A 95 -9.75 11.80 -0.12
CA SER A 95 -10.08 13.15 0.37
C SER A 95 -10.07 13.26 1.89
N ASN A 96 -10.21 12.14 2.61
CA ASN A 96 -10.36 12.12 4.06
C ASN A 96 -9.02 12.06 4.80
N TRP A 97 -7.90 12.00 4.07
CA TRP A 97 -6.53 11.95 4.59
C TRP A 97 -5.94 13.35 4.84
N THR A 98 -6.78 14.31 5.23
CA THR A 98 -6.38 15.69 5.55
C THR A 98 -5.69 15.80 6.90
N VAL A 99 -6.01 14.91 7.84
CA VAL A 99 -5.47 14.91 9.21
C VAL A 99 -4.21 14.07 9.38
N ALA A 100 -3.83 13.34 8.34
CA ALA A 100 -2.74 12.37 8.36
C ALA A 100 -1.36 13.02 8.23
N THR A 101 -0.39 12.41 8.88
CA THR A 101 1.02 12.79 8.81
C THR A 101 1.60 12.26 7.51
N THR A 102 2.35 13.09 6.79
CA THR A 102 3.11 12.61 5.62
C THR A 102 4.42 12.01 6.10
N TYR A 103 4.80 10.88 5.52
CA TYR A 103 6.07 10.20 5.78
C TYR A 103 6.96 10.37 4.54
N ALA A 104 8.09 11.04 4.70
CA ALA A 104 9.12 11.07 3.67
C ALA A 104 9.83 9.70 3.56
N LEU A 105 9.69 9.02 2.42
CA LEU A 105 10.44 7.79 2.18
C LEU A 105 11.94 8.09 2.04
N PRO A 106 12.80 7.47 2.86
CA PRO A 106 14.23 7.54 2.61
C PRO A 106 14.53 6.85 1.27
N SER A 107 15.18 7.59 0.36
CA SER A 107 15.63 7.11 -0.95
C SER A 107 14.57 6.93 -2.04
N ALA A 108 13.32 7.39 -1.84
CA ALA A 108 12.31 7.37 -2.89
C ALA A 108 12.13 8.74 -3.55
N THR A 109 12.07 8.76 -4.88
CA THR A 109 11.74 9.98 -5.64
C THR A 109 10.23 10.10 -5.78
N VAL A 110 9.67 11.16 -5.20
CA VAL A 110 8.26 11.50 -5.34
C VAL A 110 8.09 12.48 -6.49
N ALA A 111 7.23 12.13 -7.45
CA ALA A 111 6.92 12.96 -8.61
C ALA A 111 5.40 12.93 -8.85
N ALA A 112 4.77 14.10 -8.82
CA ALA A 112 3.33 14.23 -9.06
C ALA A 112 2.89 13.82 -10.49
N SER A 113 3.84 13.69 -11.42
CA SER A 113 3.62 13.14 -12.76
C SER A 113 3.59 11.60 -12.78
N GLY A 114 3.97 10.93 -11.69
CA GLY A 114 4.17 9.49 -11.65
C GLY A 114 5.34 9.03 -12.52
N GLY A 115 5.53 7.73 -12.66
CA GLY A 115 6.57 7.13 -13.52
C GLY A 115 7.16 5.81 -13.03
N ALA A 116 7.94 5.18 -13.90
CA ALA A 116 8.67 3.96 -13.54
C ALA A 116 9.81 4.31 -12.57
N GLY A 117 9.74 3.77 -11.35
CA GLY A 117 10.76 4.04 -10.33
C GLY A 117 10.46 5.26 -9.44
N THR A 118 9.40 6.01 -9.72
CA THR A 118 8.94 7.12 -8.85
C THR A 118 7.65 6.75 -8.13
N TYR A 119 7.34 7.53 -7.10
CA TYR A 119 6.07 7.47 -6.36
C TYR A 119 5.23 8.69 -6.73
N TYR A 120 3.93 8.51 -6.95
CA TYR A 120 3.04 9.62 -7.29
C TYR A 120 3.00 10.69 -6.18
N ALA A 121 2.94 10.25 -4.92
CA ALA A 121 2.96 11.09 -3.74
C ALA A 121 3.62 10.34 -2.57
N SER A 122 4.13 11.09 -1.59
CA SER A 122 4.63 10.51 -0.34
C SER A 122 3.50 9.78 0.39
N PRO A 123 3.78 8.62 1.01
CA PRO A 123 2.81 7.95 1.85
C PRO A 123 2.49 8.79 3.07
N ARG A 124 1.38 8.45 3.70
CA ARG A 124 0.86 9.14 4.88
C ARG A 124 0.36 8.12 5.87
N PHE A 125 0.40 8.46 7.14
CA PHE A 125 -0.12 7.63 8.21
C PHE A 125 -0.91 8.47 9.21
N HIS A 126 -1.86 7.82 9.86
CA HIS A 126 -2.75 8.40 10.87
C HIS A 126 -2.77 7.47 12.06
N ILE A 127 -2.50 8.02 13.24
CA ILE A 127 -2.52 7.28 14.50
C ILE A 127 -3.77 7.73 15.25
N GLN A 128 -4.72 6.81 15.43
CA GLN A 128 -5.92 7.02 16.20
C GLN A 128 -5.79 6.39 17.59
N TYR A 129 -6.12 7.13 18.64
CA TYR A 129 -6.27 6.60 19.98
C TYR A 129 -7.62 5.88 20.13
N LEU A 130 -7.61 4.61 20.52
CA LEU A 130 -8.83 3.81 20.75
C LEU A 130 -9.23 3.78 22.22
N GLY A 131 -8.29 3.95 23.15
CA GLY A 131 -8.56 3.94 24.58
C GLY A 131 -7.64 3.00 25.37
N PRO A 132 -7.76 3.00 26.71
CA PRO A 132 -7.08 2.03 27.56
C PRO A 132 -7.81 0.67 27.57
N ASP A 133 -7.05 -0.41 27.46
CA ASP A 133 -7.48 -1.77 27.75
C ASP A 133 -7.05 -2.12 29.19
N ALA A 134 -8.02 -2.09 30.11
CA ALA A 134 -7.83 -2.37 31.52
C ALA A 134 -7.37 -3.81 31.80
N THR A 135 -7.64 -4.75 30.88
CA THR A 135 -7.26 -6.16 31.04
C THR A 135 -5.75 -6.36 30.86
N LYS A 136 -5.14 -5.53 30.02
CA LYS A 136 -3.73 -5.64 29.64
C LYS A 136 -2.86 -4.51 30.18
N ASN A 137 -3.43 -3.60 30.98
CA ASN A 137 -2.78 -2.34 31.40
C ASN A 137 -2.10 -1.64 30.20
N ALA A 138 -2.80 -1.60 29.06
CA ALA A 138 -2.26 -1.12 27.80
C ALA A 138 -3.15 -0.01 27.22
N THR A 139 -2.54 0.89 26.46
CA THR A 139 -3.25 1.87 25.62
C THR A 139 -3.26 1.37 24.19
N VAL A 140 -4.43 1.34 23.57
CA VAL A 140 -4.61 0.80 22.22
C VAL A 140 -4.70 1.95 21.22
N TYR A 141 -3.97 1.81 20.13
CA TYR A 141 -3.91 2.74 19.01
C TYR A 141 -4.27 2.00 17.71
N LEU A 142 -5.03 2.65 16.84
CA LEU A 142 -5.27 2.20 15.47
C LEU A 142 -4.40 3.05 14.53
N ILE A 143 -3.43 2.43 13.90
CA ILE A 143 -2.56 3.05 12.92
C ILE A 143 -3.10 2.72 11.53
N THR A 144 -3.39 3.75 10.75
CA THR A 144 -3.85 3.62 9.36
C THR A 144 -2.84 4.29 8.46
N ALA A 145 -2.27 3.55 7.51
CA ALA A 145 -1.27 4.08 6.58
C ALA A 145 -1.74 3.93 5.13
N LEU A 146 -1.41 4.93 4.31
CA LEU A 146 -1.63 4.91 2.87
C LEU A 146 -0.31 5.01 2.13
N GLY A 147 -0.23 4.29 1.03
CA GLY A 147 0.89 4.35 0.10
C GLY A 147 0.39 4.53 -1.32
N TYR A 148 1.17 5.27 -2.11
CA TYR A 148 0.98 5.41 -3.54
C TYR A 148 1.99 4.55 -4.29
N GLY A 149 1.63 4.07 -5.48
CA GLY A 149 2.54 3.50 -6.45
C GLY A 149 3.04 4.57 -7.43
N GLY A 150 3.40 4.16 -8.64
CA GLY A 150 3.84 5.06 -9.71
C GLY A 150 2.73 5.87 -10.38
N ASN A 151 1.47 5.75 -9.94
CA ASN A 151 0.32 6.47 -10.47
C ASN A 151 -0.70 6.79 -9.36
N ALA A 152 -1.52 7.83 -9.55
CA ALA A 152 -2.56 8.30 -8.63
C ALA A 152 -3.61 7.23 -8.29
N SER A 153 -3.90 6.33 -9.24
CA SER A 153 -4.88 5.24 -9.04
C SER A 153 -4.29 4.01 -8.33
N SER A 154 -2.96 3.90 -8.25
CA SER A 154 -2.26 2.81 -7.59
C SER A 154 -2.10 3.12 -6.11
N VAL A 155 -3.20 3.09 -5.36
CA VAL A 155 -3.18 3.30 -3.89
C VAL A 155 -3.35 1.97 -3.17
N ALA A 156 -2.66 1.83 -2.04
CA ALA A 156 -2.91 0.83 -1.02
C ALA A 156 -3.11 1.50 0.34
N VAL A 157 -4.05 0.98 1.13
CA VAL A 157 -4.31 1.42 2.49
C VAL A 157 -4.21 0.21 3.41
N VAL A 158 -3.47 0.34 4.50
CA VAL A 158 -3.26 -0.70 5.49
C VAL A 158 -3.63 -0.18 6.88
N GLN A 159 -4.12 -1.06 7.74
CA GLN A 159 -4.49 -0.73 9.11
C GLN A 159 -3.88 -1.76 10.06
N SER A 160 -3.30 -1.29 11.17
CA SER A 160 -2.76 -2.10 12.26
C SER A 160 -3.25 -1.54 13.59
N THR A 161 -3.66 -2.42 14.50
CA THR A 161 -3.92 -2.05 15.89
C THR A 161 -2.71 -2.36 16.74
N TYR A 162 -2.16 -1.33 17.38
CA TYR A 162 -0.97 -1.38 18.22
C TYR A 162 -1.35 -1.15 19.69
N ALA A 163 -0.90 -2.01 20.59
CA ALA A 163 -1.14 -1.88 22.03
C ALA A 163 0.17 -1.56 22.75
N PHE A 164 0.20 -0.44 23.47
CA PHE A 164 1.34 0.01 24.27
C PHE A 164 1.05 -0.22 25.75
N THR A 165 1.77 -1.15 26.38
CA THR A 165 1.70 -1.43 27.82
C THR A 165 2.51 -0.39 28.60
N SER A 166 1.90 0.23 29.62
CA SER A 166 2.69 1.07 30.54
C SER A 166 3.39 0.13 31.52
N ILE A 167 4.72 0.04 31.45
CA ILE A 167 5.49 -0.73 32.43
C ILE A 167 5.49 0.09 33.73
N LYS A 168 4.67 -0.33 34.70
CA LYS A 168 4.73 0.19 36.07
C LYS A 168 5.83 -0.58 36.80
N ASP A 169 7.00 0.02 36.91
CA ASP A 169 8.08 -0.54 37.72
C ASP A 169 7.65 -0.55 39.20
N LEU A 170 7.59 -1.73 39.81
CA LEU A 170 7.19 -1.91 41.22
C LEU A 170 8.38 -1.92 42.17
N THR A 171 9.60 -1.81 41.64
CA THR A 171 10.83 -1.62 42.44
C THR A 171 11.16 -0.14 42.52
N GLY A 172 10.45 0.57 43.41
CA GLY A 172 10.93 1.81 44.03
C GLY A 172 11.72 1.50 45.31
N PRO A 173 12.55 2.43 45.79
CA PRO A 173 13.64 2.19 46.75
C PRO A 173 13.22 1.63 48.11
#